data_AF-A0A8H8JVN1-F1
#
_entry.id   AF-A0A8H8JVN1-F1
#
_cell.length_a   1.000
_cell.length_b   1.000
_cell.length_c   1.000
_cell.angle_alpha   90.00
_cell.angle_beta   90.00
_cell.angle_gamma   90.00
#
_symmetry.space_group_name_H-M   'P 1'
#
loop_
_entity.id
_entity.type
_entity.pdbx_description
1 polymer ?
#
loop_
_entity_poly.entity_id
_entity_poly.type
_entity_poly.pdbx_seq_one_letter_code
_entity_poly.pdbx_strand_id
1 'polypeptide(L)'
;MRPTFVVSLTLALASTAVATFSEACPPLGTLTYEPIFNKCVCLVGLKKSDPKPECKVVIKKDLLGILKWCEATCPAPPHPSHKPKPKRNQPILMPDGTISRCPSAMTACPLEAPPSLNGERATATVSMNDPYECVKPEEDLYNCGGCTMLGKGTNCNAITGVRGTSCNDGKCMIYTCQKGYTLTVNEDGDQECVRKTPRRV
;
A
#
# COMPACT_ATOMS: atom_id res chain seq x y z
N MET A 1 -10.91 -10.89 -55.36
CA MET A 1 -12.12 -10.41 -54.68
C MET A 1 -11.68 -9.68 -53.41
N ARG A 2 -11.93 -8.37 -53.32
CA ARG A 2 -11.52 -7.51 -52.19
C ARG A 2 -12.71 -7.40 -51.23
N PRO A 3 -12.57 -7.64 -49.92
CA PRO A 3 -13.65 -7.34 -48.98
C PRO A 3 -13.58 -5.87 -48.58
N THR A 4 -14.66 -5.16 -48.88
CA THR A 4 -15.00 -3.82 -48.40
C THR A 4 -15.31 -3.86 -46.89
N PHE A 5 -14.58 -3.08 -46.10
CA PHE A 5 -14.91 -2.82 -44.70
C PHE A 5 -15.96 -1.70 -44.63
N VAL A 6 -17.16 -2.04 -44.17
CA VAL A 6 -18.19 -1.06 -43.80
C VAL A 6 -17.91 -0.61 -42.37
N VAL A 7 -17.45 0.63 -42.20
CA VAL A 7 -17.29 1.27 -40.89
C VAL A 7 -18.63 1.90 -40.52
N SER A 8 -19.41 1.23 -39.68
CA SER A 8 -20.63 1.78 -39.10
C SER A 8 -20.25 2.79 -38.00
N LEU A 9 -20.44 4.07 -38.30
CA LEU A 9 -20.28 5.18 -37.38
C LEU A 9 -21.50 5.25 -36.44
N THR A 10 -21.38 4.73 -35.22
CA THR A 10 -22.39 4.91 -34.18
C THR A 10 -22.19 6.26 -33.50
N LEU A 11 -23.11 7.18 -33.76
CA LEU A 11 -23.21 8.50 -33.14
C LEU A 11 -23.68 8.33 -31.68
N ALA A 12 -22.78 8.51 -30.71
CA ALA A 12 -23.14 8.58 -29.30
C ALA A 12 -23.57 10.01 -28.93
N LEU A 13 -24.87 10.27 -28.94
CA LEU A 13 -25.46 11.47 -28.32
C LEU A 13 -25.46 11.28 -26.79
N ALA A 14 -24.37 11.67 -26.13
CA ALA A 14 -24.34 11.83 -24.68
C ALA A 14 -24.78 13.26 -24.32
N SER A 15 -26.10 13.52 -24.36
CA SER A 15 -26.68 14.71 -23.74
C SER A 15 -27.22 14.35 -22.36
N THR A 16 -26.33 14.35 -21.38
CA THR A 16 -26.71 14.45 -19.97
C THR A 16 -25.94 15.63 -19.39
N ALA A 17 -26.55 16.81 -19.44
CA ALA A 17 -26.20 17.89 -18.52
C ALA A 17 -26.65 17.42 -17.13
N VAL A 18 -25.81 16.62 -16.48
CA VAL A 18 -26.03 16.22 -15.09
C VAL A 18 -25.94 17.50 -14.29
N ALA A 19 -27.08 17.96 -13.76
CA ALA A 19 -27.10 19.02 -12.76
C ALA A 19 -26.39 18.48 -11.51
N THR A 20 -25.07 18.58 -11.49
CA THR A 20 -24.27 18.21 -10.32
C THR A 20 -24.56 19.24 -9.26
N PHE A 21 -25.23 18.83 -8.18
CA PHE A 21 -25.35 19.64 -6.97
C PHE A 21 -23.96 20.13 -6.59
N SER A 22 -23.78 21.46 -6.59
CA SER A 22 -22.49 22.06 -6.28
C SER A 22 -22.44 22.38 -4.80
N GLU A 23 -21.37 21.94 -4.12
CA GLU A 23 -21.12 22.27 -2.70
C GLU A 23 -20.99 23.79 -2.46
N ALA A 24 -20.75 24.57 -3.52
CA ALA A 24 -20.70 26.02 -3.51
C ALA A 24 -22.08 26.67 -3.38
N CYS A 25 -23.17 25.92 -3.55
CA CYS A 25 -24.54 26.40 -3.45
C CYS A 25 -25.25 25.88 -2.19
N PRO A 26 -26.35 26.53 -1.76
CA PRO A 26 -27.23 26.02 -0.72
C PRO A 26 -27.77 24.62 -1.08
N PRO A 27 -28.25 23.83 -0.11
CA PRO A 27 -28.91 22.55 -0.40
C PRO A 27 -30.03 22.76 -1.43
N LEU A 28 -30.11 21.84 -2.41
CA LEU A 28 -31.00 21.93 -3.58
C LEU A 28 -30.67 23.04 -4.59
N GLY A 29 -29.54 23.74 -4.40
CA GLY A 29 -29.05 24.75 -5.32
C GLY A 29 -28.22 24.18 -6.46
N THR A 30 -28.41 24.75 -7.64
CA THR A 30 -27.59 24.47 -8.83
C THR A 30 -26.74 25.68 -9.18
N LEU A 31 -25.47 25.45 -9.50
CA LEU A 31 -24.57 26.51 -9.94
C LEU A 31 -24.74 26.73 -11.44
N THR A 32 -25.02 27.96 -11.84
CA THR A 32 -25.34 28.29 -13.23
C THR A 32 -24.74 29.63 -13.64
N TYR A 33 -24.49 29.77 -14.94
CA TYR A 33 -23.92 30.96 -15.53
C TYR A 33 -25.02 31.98 -15.85
N GLU A 34 -24.89 33.19 -15.31
CA GLU A 34 -25.78 34.31 -15.59
C GLU A 34 -25.18 35.22 -16.68
N PRO A 35 -25.76 35.24 -17.89
CA PRO A 35 -25.19 35.96 -19.03
C PRO A 35 -25.25 37.48 -18.86
N ILE A 36 -26.26 38.00 -18.16
CA ILE A 36 -26.50 39.44 -17.98
C ILE A 36 -25.36 40.08 -17.17
N PHE A 37 -24.96 39.43 -16.08
CA PHE A 37 -23.93 39.93 -15.18
C PHE A 37 -22.57 39.26 -15.39
N ASN A 38 -22.47 38.36 -16.38
CA ASN A 38 -21.29 37.56 -16.70
C ASN A 38 -20.65 36.92 -15.46
N LYS A 39 -21.48 36.37 -14.55
CA LYS A 39 -21.06 35.76 -13.30
C LYS A 39 -21.75 34.42 -13.07
N CYS A 40 -21.19 33.62 -12.17
CA CYS A 40 -21.82 32.38 -11.71
C CYS A 40 -22.72 32.68 -10.50
N VAL A 41 -23.93 32.14 -10.52
CA VAL A 41 -24.91 32.28 -9.44
C VAL A 41 -25.49 30.92 -9.07
N CYS A 42 -25.98 30.81 -7.84
CA CYS A 42 -26.73 29.66 -7.39
C CYS A 42 -28.22 29.88 -7.61
N LEU A 43 -28.89 28.89 -8.19
CA LEU A 43 -30.33 28.88 -8.40
C LEU A 43 -30.98 27.81 -7.54
N VAL A 44 -31.87 28.25 -6.64
CA VAL A 44 -32.70 27.39 -5.78
C VAL A 44 -34.16 27.69 -6.13
N GLY A 45 -34.77 26.85 -6.96
CA GLY A 45 -36.08 27.15 -7.57
C GLY A 45 -35.99 28.40 -8.46
N LEU A 46 -36.72 29.47 -8.10
CA LEU A 46 -36.70 30.76 -8.82
C LEU A 46 -35.81 31.83 -8.17
N LYS A 47 -35.17 31.53 -7.05
CA LYS A 47 -34.32 32.49 -6.33
C LYS A 47 -32.87 32.36 -6.76
N LYS A 48 -32.23 33.50 -6.99
CA LYS A 48 -30.79 33.62 -7.28
C LYS A 48 -30.06 34.07 -6.02
N SER A 49 -28.91 33.45 -5.75
CA SER A 49 -27.99 33.87 -4.70
C SER A 49 -26.55 33.74 -5.18
N ASP A 50 -25.64 34.46 -4.54
CA ASP A 50 -24.21 34.29 -4.84
C ASP A 50 -23.70 32.94 -4.25
N PRO A 51 -22.66 32.33 -4.86
CA PRO A 51 -22.01 31.15 -4.31
C PRO A 51 -21.31 31.47 -2.97
N LYS A 52 -21.05 30.43 -2.18
CA LYS A 52 -20.29 30.53 -0.92
C LYS A 52 -18.93 31.22 -1.15
N PRO A 53 -18.57 32.24 -0.33
CA PRO A 53 -17.36 33.02 -0.54
C PRO A 53 -16.06 32.22 -0.37
N GLU A 54 -16.10 31.12 0.40
CA GLU A 54 -14.98 30.20 0.56
C GLU A 54 -14.67 29.36 -0.68
N CYS A 55 -15.60 29.28 -1.65
CA CYS A 55 -15.45 28.47 -2.85
C CYS A 55 -14.86 29.31 -3.99
N LYS A 56 -13.85 28.76 -4.67
CA LYS A 56 -13.31 29.36 -5.89
C LYS A 56 -14.18 28.97 -7.07
N VAL A 57 -14.85 29.94 -7.68
CA VAL A 57 -15.73 29.72 -8.85
C VAL A 57 -15.07 30.26 -10.11
N VAL A 58 -15.04 29.44 -11.17
CA VAL A 58 -14.47 29.80 -12.48
C VAL A 58 -15.48 29.56 -13.59
N ILE A 59 -15.51 30.48 -14.56
CA ILE A 59 -16.31 30.35 -15.77
C ILE A 59 -15.44 29.65 -16.82
N LYS A 60 -15.85 28.46 -17.24
CA LYS A 60 -15.22 27.72 -18.33
C LYS A 60 -16.04 27.84 -19.61
N LYS A 61 -15.39 27.55 -20.73
CA LYS A 61 -15.98 27.54 -22.07
C LYS A 61 -15.78 26.16 -22.68
N ASP A 62 -16.69 25.77 -23.57
CA ASP A 62 -16.51 24.56 -24.36
C ASP A 62 -15.38 24.68 -25.36
N LEU A 63 -15.01 23.55 -25.96
CA LEU A 63 -14.02 23.45 -27.04
C LEU A 63 -14.37 24.37 -28.22
N LEU A 64 -15.67 24.57 -28.48
CA LEU A 64 -16.17 25.47 -29.51
C LEU A 64 -16.35 26.92 -29.02
N GLY A 65 -16.13 27.22 -27.75
CA GLY A 65 -16.26 28.56 -27.15
C GLY A 65 -17.69 29.09 -27.04
N ILE A 66 -18.70 28.33 -27.50
CA ILE A 66 -20.11 28.73 -27.59
C ILE A 66 -20.80 28.61 -26.23
N LEU A 67 -20.59 27.50 -25.52
CA LEU A 67 -21.22 27.26 -24.24
C LEU A 67 -20.29 27.67 -23.10
N LYS A 68 -20.82 28.46 -22.18
CA LYS A 68 -20.17 28.80 -20.92
C LYS A 68 -20.83 28.03 -19.80
N TRP A 69 -20.02 27.51 -18.88
CA TRP A 69 -20.51 26.89 -17.65
C TRP A 69 -19.64 27.26 -16.47
N CYS A 70 -20.18 27.01 -15.28
CA CYS A 70 -19.54 27.33 -14.02
C CYS A 70 -18.98 26.07 -13.38
N GLU A 71 -17.74 26.16 -12.91
CA GLU A 71 -17.11 25.13 -12.10
C GLU A 71 -16.67 25.76 -10.78
N ALA A 72 -16.96 25.09 -9.68
CA ALA A 72 -16.58 25.56 -8.35
C ALA A 72 -15.68 24.54 -7.67
N THR A 73 -14.61 25.04 -7.05
CA THR A 73 -13.73 24.28 -6.17
C THR A 73 -13.86 24.85 -4.77
N CYS A 74 -14.51 24.12 -3.88
CA CYS A 74 -14.60 24.47 -2.48
C CYS A 74 -13.44 23.81 -1.70
N PRO A 75 -12.87 24.47 -0.68
CA PRO A 75 -11.97 23.79 0.25
C PRO A 75 -12.77 22.68 0.93
N ALA A 76 -12.30 21.43 0.80
CA ALA A 76 -12.88 20.35 1.56
C ALA A 76 -12.76 20.71 3.06
N PRO A 77 -13.79 20.46 3.89
CA PRO A 77 -13.61 20.53 5.33
C PRO A 77 -12.38 19.68 5.70
N PRO A 78 -11.59 20.06 6.71
CA PRO A 78 -10.55 19.19 7.21
C PRO A 78 -11.24 17.90 7.66
N HIS A 79 -11.21 16.89 6.79
CA HIS A 79 -11.68 15.57 7.15
C HIS A 79 -10.80 15.18 8.34
N PRO A 80 -11.34 14.87 9.53
CA PRO A 80 -10.54 14.27 10.57
C PRO A 80 -9.93 13.03 9.94
N SER A 81 -8.64 13.12 9.65
CA SER A 81 -7.85 11.98 9.24
C SER A 81 -7.81 11.08 10.45
N HIS A 82 -8.77 10.15 10.53
CA HIS A 82 -8.67 8.94 11.34
C HIS A 82 -7.58 8.01 10.80
N LYS A 83 -6.65 8.50 9.96
CA LYS A 83 -5.31 7.91 9.94
C LYS A 83 -4.65 8.31 11.24
N PRO A 84 -4.45 7.40 12.21
CA PRO A 84 -3.57 7.71 13.31
C PRO A 84 -2.27 8.21 12.70
N LYS A 85 -1.95 9.49 12.94
CA LYS A 85 -0.57 9.94 12.77
C LYS A 85 0.25 8.95 13.61
N PRO A 86 1.24 8.25 13.06
CA PRO A 86 2.11 7.46 13.91
C PRO A 86 2.64 8.43 14.95
N LYS A 87 2.26 8.22 16.22
CA LYS A 87 2.86 8.91 17.35
C LYS A 87 4.29 8.40 17.39
N ARG A 88 5.15 9.03 16.60
CA ARG A 88 6.58 8.77 16.61
C ARG A 88 7.04 9.09 18.02
N ASN A 89 7.46 8.05 18.75
CA ASN A 89 8.04 8.04 20.09
C ASN A 89 7.12 7.73 21.29
N GLN A 90 5.89 7.22 21.12
CA GLN A 90 5.22 6.57 22.25
C GLN A 90 5.47 5.05 22.21
N PRO A 91 5.95 4.43 23.32
CA PRO A 91 6.04 2.98 23.40
C PRO A 91 4.64 2.39 23.20
N ILE A 92 4.50 1.44 22.27
CA ILE A 92 3.22 0.78 22.03
C ILE A 92 3.01 -0.18 23.20
N LEU A 93 2.05 0.08 24.07
CA LEU A 93 1.71 -0.85 25.14
C LEU A 93 0.87 -1.98 24.54
N MET A 94 1.38 -3.21 24.63
CA MET A 94 0.63 -4.41 24.25
C MET A 94 -0.50 -4.67 25.27
N PRO A 95 -1.54 -5.47 24.90
CA PRO A 95 -2.67 -5.77 25.79
C PRO A 95 -2.29 -6.42 27.12
N ASP A 96 -1.11 -7.04 27.18
CA ASP A 96 -0.51 -7.64 28.38
C ASP A 96 0.24 -6.63 29.27
N GLY A 97 0.23 -5.34 28.91
CA GLY A 97 0.95 -4.28 29.61
C GLY A 97 2.45 -4.23 29.28
N THR A 98 2.94 -5.04 28.33
CA THR A 98 4.34 -4.98 27.92
C THR A 98 4.58 -3.84 26.95
N ILE A 99 5.73 -3.16 27.10
CA ILE A 99 6.17 -2.17 26.12
C ILE A 99 6.64 -2.92 24.87
N SER A 100 5.90 -2.78 23.78
CA SER A 100 6.33 -3.24 22.47
C SER A 100 7.58 -2.48 22.07
N ARG A 101 8.66 -3.24 21.87
CA ARG A 101 9.99 -2.71 21.54
C ARG A 101 10.12 -2.28 20.09
N CYS A 102 9.26 -2.81 19.23
CA CYS A 102 9.27 -2.54 17.81
C CYS A 102 7.91 -2.02 17.34
N PRO A 103 7.86 -1.28 16.22
CA PRO A 103 6.60 -0.93 15.57
C PRO A 103 5.74 -2.15 15.24
N SER A 104 4.45 -1.92 14.94
CA SER A 104 3.52 -2.98 14.53
C SER A 104 4.09 -3.82 13.37
N ALA A 105 3.88 -5.14 13.42
CA ALA A 105 4.39 -6.14 12.48
C ALA A 105 5.92 -6.28 12.42
N MET A 106 6.64 -5.80 13.44
CA MET A 106 8.09 -6.03 13.61
C MET A 106 8.37 -6.82 14.89
N THR A 107 9.45 -7.60 14.86
CA THR A 107 9.92 -8.37 16.01
C THR A 107 11.27 -7.82 16.47
N ALA A 108 11.43 -7.67 17.78
CA ALA A 108 12.72 -7.33 18.37
C ALA A 108 13.61 -8.57 18.40
N CYS A 109 14.69 -8.55 17.63
CA CYS A 109 15.71 -9.59 17.63
C CYS A 109 16.97 -9.06 18.33
N PRO A 110 17.61 -9.85 19.19
CA PRO A 110 18.84 -9.42 19.84
C PRO A 110 19.98 -9.37 18.81
N LEU A 111 20.85 -8.37 18.92
CA LEU A 111 22.03 -8.28 18.05
C LEU A 111 23.06 -9.38 18.37
N GLU A 112 23.06 -9.85 19.61
CA GLU A 112 23.95 -10.90 20.09
C GLU A 112 23.16 -12.13 20.50
N ALA A 113 23.80 -13.30 20.38
CA ALA A 113 23.22 -14.54 20.85
C ALA A 113 23.04 -14.49 22.37
N PRO A 114 21.83 -14.60 22.92
CA PRO A 114 21.68 -14.77 24.35
C PRO A 114 22.34 -16.09 24.77
N PRO A 115 22.91 -16.17 25.98
CA PRO A 115 23.45 -17.42 26.50
C PRO A 115 22.34 -18.48 26.51
N SER A 116 22.59 -19.66 25.93
CA SER A 116 21.59 -20.71 25.90
C SER A 116 21.41 -21.26 27.33
N LEU A 117 20.27 -20.97 27.94
CA LEU A 117 19.87 -21.68 29.14
C LEU A 117 19.45 -23.08 28.69
N ASN A 118 20.24 -24.09 29.06
CA ASN A 118 20.02 -25.51 28.75
C ASN A 118 20.16 -25.91 27.26
N GLY A 119 20.93 -25.17 26.47
CA GLY A 119 21.16 -25.53 25.06
C GLY A 119 20.04 -25.16 24.09
N GLU A 120 18.88 -24.73 24.58
CA GLU A 120 17.74 -24.34 23.76
C GLU A 120 17.70 -22.83 23.56
N ARG A 121 18.06 -22.39 22.35
CA ARG A 121 18.05 -20.95 21.98
C ARG A 121 16.63 -20.41 21.79
N ALA A 122 15.67 -21.28 21.47
CA ALA A 122 14.28 -20.93 21.16
C ALA A 122 13.49 -20.35 22.35
N THR A 123 13.91 -20.64 23.58
CA THR A 123 13.29 -20.10 24.81
C THR A 123 13.90 -18.77 25.24
N ALA A 124 15.02 -18.37 24.63
CA ALA A 124 15.65 -17.12 24.96
C ALA A 124 14.78 -15.92 24.53
N THR A 125 14.73 -14.93 25.40
CA THR A 125 14.01 -13.67 25.20
C THR A 125 15.00 -12.52 25.26
N VAL A 126 14.67 -11.40 24.59
CA VAL A 126 15.52 -10.20 24.61
C VAL A 126 15.31 -9.48 25.95
N SER A 127 16.36 -9.34 26.77
CA SER A 127 16.27 -8.60 28.03
C SER A 127 16.13 -7.10 27.79
N MET A 128 15.57 -6.34 28.74
CA MET A 128 15.31 -4.89 28.57
C MET A 128 16.55 -4.06 28.23
N ASN A 129 17.72 -4.52 28.67
CA ASN A 129 18.99 -3.83 28.47
C ASN A 129 19.78 -4.36 27.27
N ASP A 130 19.32 -5.44 26.64
CA ASP A 130 20.05 -6.04 25.52
C ASP A 130 19.84 -5.21 24.26
N PRO A 131 20.90 -4.95 23.49
CA PRO A 131 20.77 -4.29 22.21
C PRO A 131 19.97 -5.18 21.25
N TYR A 132 18.99 -4.58 20.57
CA TYR A 132 18.10 -5.27 19.66
C TYR A 132 17.93 -4.50 18.36
N GLU A 133 17.62 -5.23 17.30
CA GLU A 133 17.13 -4.70 16.04
C GLU A 133 15.66 -5.07 15.84
N CYS A 134 14.93 -4.21 15.15
CA CYS A 134 13.56 -4.49 14.74
C CYS A 134 13.57 -5.03 13.32
N VAL A 135 13.21 -6.31 13.18
CA VAL A 135 13.15 -6.99 11.88
C VAL A 135 11.71 -7.31 11.52
N LYS A 136 11.47 -7.60 10.25
CA LYS A 136 10.20 -8.12 9.76
C LYS A 136 10.38 -9.56 9.30
N PRO A 137 10.08 -10.54 10.16
CA PRO A 137 10.31 -11.95 9.83
C PRO A 137 9.61 -12.44 8.57
N GLU A 138 8.58 -11.74 8.10
CA GLU A 138 7.82 -12.06 6.90
C GLU A 138 8.61 -11.83 5.60
N GLU A 139 9.55 -10.87 5.60
CA GLU A 139 10.30 -10.43 4.40
C GLU A 139 11.82 -10.32 4.60
N ASP A 140 12.32 -10.49 5.83
CA ASP A 140 13.74 -10.39 6.15
C ASP A 140 14.51 -11.68 5.78
N LEU A 141 15.48 -11.56 4.89
CA LEU A 141 16.33 -12.66 4.42
C LEU A 141 17.20 -13.30 5.53
N TYR A 142 17.61 -12.54 6.54
CA TYR A 142 18.51 -12.98 7.59
C TYR A 142 17.79 -13.51 8.82
N ASN A 143 16.51 -13.13 8.99
CA ASN A 143 15.64 -13.48 10.11
C ASN A 143 14.27 -13.98 9.62
N CYS A 144 14.27 -14.82 8.57
CA CYS A 144 13.03 -15.26 7.93
C CYS A 144 12.25 -16.21 8.83
N GLY A 145 10.96 -15.96 9.03
CA GLY A 145 10.09 -16.75 9.90
C GLY A 145 10.32 -16.52 11.41
N GLY A 146 11.38 -15.81 11.80
CA GLY A 146 11.65 -15.39 13.17
C GLY A 146 13.10 -14.96 13.39
N CYS A 147 13.43 -14.55 14.61
CA CYS A 147 14.81 -14.19 14.94
C CYS A 147 15.76 -15.39 14.81
N THR A 148 16.67 -15.37 13.86
CA THR A 148 17.71 -16.41 13.71
C THR A 148 18.62 -16.43 14.93
N MET A 149 18.87 -15.27 15.55
CA MET A 149 19.61 -15.19 16.80
C MET A 149 18.88 -15.77 18.02
N LEU A 150 17.60 -16.15 17.90
CA LEU A 150 16.87 -16.90 18.92
C LEU A 150 16.60 -18.34 18.45
N GLY A 151 17.11 -18.75 17.29
CA GLY A 151 16.76 -20.04 16.69
C GLY A 151 15.28 -20.18 16.30
N LYS A 152 14.56 -19.05 16.17
CA LYS A 152 13.13 -19.03 15.79
C LYS A 152 12.90 -18.81 14.30
N GLY A 153 13.96 -18.51 13.55
CA GLY A 153 13.89 -18.33 12.11
C GLY A 153 15.21 -18.65 11.44
N THR A 154 15.22 -18.52 10.12
CA THR A 154 16.27 -19.03 9.26
C THR A 154 16.88 -17.91 8.43
N ASN A 155 18.21 -17.94 8.31
CA ASN A 155 18.90 -17.10 7.35
C ASN A 155 18.87 -17.78 5.98
N CYS A 156 18.01 -17.30 5.07
CA CYS A 156 17.82 -17.88 3.75
C CYS A 156 19.07 -17.80 2.86
N ASN A 157 20.02 -16.92 3.17
CA ASN A 157 21.30 -16.82 2.45
C ASN A 157 22.33 -17.87 2.94
N ALA A 158 22.13 -18.44 4.13
CA ALA A 158 23.01 -19.45 4.70
C ALA A 158 22.60 -20.89 4.29
N ILE A 159 21.51 -21.05 3.54
CA ILE A 159 21.08 -22.36 3.03
C ILE A 159 22.15 -22.90 2.06
N THR A 160 22.51 -24.16 2.24
CA THR A 160 23.59 -24.79 1.49
C THR A 160 23.26 -24.84 -0.01
N GLY A 161 24.21 -24.42 -0.85
CA GLY A 161 24.08 -24.51 -2.31
C GLY A 161 23.13 -23.48 -2.93
N VAL A 162 22.54 -22.57 -2.14
CA VAL A 162 21.71 -21.48 -2.63
C VAL A 162 22.57 -20.38 -3.25
N ARG A 163 22.06 -19.78 -4.33
CA ARG A 163 22.61 -18.56 -4.93
C ARG A 163 21.64 -17.38 -4.84
N GLY A 164 20.35 -17.63 -5.03
CA GLY A 164 19.33 -16.59 -4.99
C GLY A 164 18.08 -17.07 -4.26
N THR A 165 17.75 -16.38 -3.19
CA THR A 165 16.60 -16.62 -2.31
C THR A 165 15.85 -15.33 -2.01
N SER A 166 14.61 -15.46 -1.54
CA SER A 166 13.88 -14.43 -0.80
C SER A 166 13.29 -15.02 0.47
N CYS A 167 12.85 -14.16 1.38
CA CYS A 167 11.89 -14.51 2.41
C CYS A 167 10.51 -14.03 1.94
N ASN A 168 9.51 -14.92 1.93
CA ASN A 168 8.15 -14.57 1.60
C ASN A 168 7.20 -15.22 2.60
N ASP A 169 6.36 -14.42 3.26
CA ASP A 169 5.43 -14.85 4.30
C ASP A 169 6.11 -15.72 5.38
N GLY A 170 7.35 -15.37 5.74
CA GLY A 170 8.14 -16.08 6.75
C GLY A 170 8.74 -17.41 6.29
N LYS A 171 8.74 -17.69 4.97
CA LYS A 171 9.36 -18.88 4.38
C LYS A 171 10.46 -18.52 3.38
N CYS A 172 11.55 -19.28 3.39
CA CYS A 172 12.61 -19.12 2.41
C CYS A 172 12.16 -19.68 1.05
N MET A 173 12.14 -18.82 0.04
CA MET A 173 11.89 -19.21 -1.35
C MET A 173 13.20 -19.22 -2.11
N ILE A 174 13.60 -20.38 -2.64
CA ILE A 174 14.81 -20.57 -3.43
C ILE A 174 14.47 -20.43 -4.92
N TYR A 175 15.11 -19.48 -5.59
CA TYR A 175 14.95 -19.27 -7.04
C TYR A 175 16.09 -19.86 -7.84
N THR A 176 17.32 -19.81 -7.31
CA THR A 176 18.50 -20.30 -8.02
C THR A 176 19.48 -20.98 -7.07
N CYS A 177 19.98 -22.13 -7.50
CA CYS A 177 21.08 -22.84 -6.85
C CYS A 177 22.43 -22.48 -7.48
N GLN A 178 23.51 -22.66 -6.71
CA GLN A 178 24.88 -22.55 -7.18
C GLN A 178 25.19 -23.59 -8.26
N LYS A 179 26.24 -23.35 -9.04
CA LYS A 179 26.70 -24.30 -10.05
C LYS A 179 27.07 -25.63 -9.37
N GLY A 180 26.57 -26.74 -9.91
CA GLY A 180 26.76 -28.07 -9.33
C GLY A 180 25.65 -28.49 -8.36
N TYR A 181 24.65 -27.63 -8.11
CA TYR A 181 23.46 -27.95 -7.34
C TYR A 181 22.20 -27.92 -8.22
N THR A 182 21.16 -28.63 -7.79
CA THR A 182 19.82 -28.68 -8.39
C THR A 182 18.78 -28.34 -7.33
N LEU A 183 17.78 -27.55 -7.71
CA LEU A 183 16.63 -27.26 -6.84
C LEU A 183 15.72 -28.49 -6.76
N THR A 184 15.47 -28.95 -5.54
CA THR A 184 14.53 -30.03 -5.21
C THR A 184 13.58 -29.58 -4.11
N VAL A 185 12.60 -30.43 -3.81
CA VAL A 185 11.67 -30.25 -2.69
C VAL A 185 11.80 -31.48 -1.81
N ASN A 186 11.98 -31.30 -0.51
CA ASN A 186 12.09 -32.39 0.44
C ASN A 186 10.71 -33.00 0.78
N GLU A 187 10.68 -34.00 1.64
CA GLU A 187 9.44 -34.69 2.06
C GLU A 187 8.47 -33.76 2.82
N ASP A 188 9.00 -32.73 3.48
CA ASP A 188 8.24 -31.72 4.23
C ASP A 188 7.63 -30.63 3.30
N GLY A 189 7.96 -30.65 2.01
CA GLY A 189 7.49 -29.67 1.03
C GLY A 189 8.35 -28.40 0.94
N ASP A 190 9.51 -28.37 1.59
CA ASP A 190 10.45 -27.25 1.57
C ASP A 190 11.44 -27.34 0.42
N GLN A 191 11.81 -26.19 -0.15
CA GLN A 191 12.79 -26.10 -1.22
C GLN A 191 14.22 -26.29 -0.69
N GLU A 192 15.04 -27.05 -1.42
CA GLU A 192 16.44 -27.28 -1.10
C GLU A 192 17.31 -27.30 -2.36
N CYS A 193 18.59 -26.95 -2.21
CA CYS A 193 19.59 -27.12 -3.26
C CYS A 193 20.45 -28.35 -2.93
N VAL A 194 20.30 -29.41 -3.72
CA VAL A 194 21.08 -30.65 -3.55
C VAL A 194 22.20 -30.75 -4.59
N ARG A 195 23.35 -31.30 -4.21
CA ARG A 195 24.47 -31.50 -5.16
C ARG A 195 24.05 -32.45 -6.26
N LYS A 196 24.36 -32.08 -7.51
CA LYS A 196 24.24 -32.99 -8.65
C LYS A 196 25.18 -34.16 -8.41
N THR A 197 24.65 -35.38 -8.36
CA THR A 197 25.50 -36.56 -8.42
C THR A 197 26.29 -36.53 -9.74
N PRO A 198 27.58 -36.86 -9.73
CA PRO A 198 28.33 -36.96 -10.97
C PRO A 198 27.63 -38.00 -11.85
N ARG A 199 27.27 -37.64 -13.09
CA ARG A 199 26.88 -38.64 -14.08
C ARG A 199 28.05 -39.61 -14.19
N ARG A 200 27.86 -40.86 -13.80
CA ARG A 200 28.70 -41.95 -14.31
C ARG A 200 28.50 -41.94 -15.82
N VAL A 201 29.49 -41.45 -16.53
CA VAL A 201 29.63 -41.65 -17.98
C VAL A 201 30.26 -43.01 -18.17
#